data_AF-A0A0D3BKC2-F1
#
_entry.id   AF-A0A0D3BKC2-F1
#
_cell.length_a   1.000
_cell.length_b   1.000
_cell.length_c   1.000
_cell.angle_alpha   90.00
_cell.angle_beta   90.00
_cell.angle_gamma   90.00
#
_symmetry.space_group_name_H-M   'P 1'
#
loop_
_entity.id
_entity.type
_entity.pdbx_description
1 polymer ?
#
loop_
_entity_poly.entity_id
_entity_poly.type
_entity_poly.pdbx_seq_one_letter_code
_entity_poly.pdbx_strand_id
1 'polypeptide(L)'
;MEMPELPRRIYTLGEEPPTLHSISYHTCWTLHAALKKALHDDEYEELKESKLGVFIKFQELGFDWASRLVHYMLGFQLDINKKYELWSLVGPEPVRFSLLEFEHLTGLNYEYIEDLQRPHSVVRKVLTSFWEMLGVHVEAGPSTQEIIAALERCEGWSRDDRKRLAYPVIFTRYIEGRKYSTPTRVSLARLVMELERFETYPWVRVAFKVLMDSVKGRDISGCYTINGFAQALQVWVYTVLPELGATFGNPLPNNQSPPILAYKGRKGRYL
;
A
#
# COMPACT_ATOMS: atom_id res chain seq x y z
N MET A 1 -41.73 -5.68 -5.62
CA MET A 1 -40.56 -4.77 -5.72
C MET A 1 -39.50 -5.57 -6.46
N GLU A 2 -39.22 -5.23 -7.72
CA GLU A 2 -38.15 -5.90 -8.47
C GLU A 2 -36.83 -5.64 -7.76
N MET A 3 -36.06 -6.70 -7.51
CA MET A 3 -34.70 -6.53 -7.02
C MET A 3 -33.89 -5.81 -8.10
N PRO A 4 -33.14 -4.75 -7.76
CA PRO A 4 -32.30 -4.09 -8.75
C PRO A 4 -31.34 -5.13 -9.33
N GLU A 5 -31.33 -5.21 -10.66
CA GLU A 5 -30.50 -6.17 -11.39
C GLU A 5 -29.03 -5.88 -11.09
N LEU A 6 -28.30 -6.91 -10.64
CA LEU A 6 -26.88 -6.76 -10.34
C LEU A 6 -26.10 -6.47 -11.63
N PRO A 7 -25.07 -5.60 -11.57
CA PRO A 7 -24.18 -5.41 -12.71
C PRO A 7 -23.60 -6.75 -13.17
N ARG A 8 -23.37 -6.87 -14.49
CA ARG A 8 -22.81 -8.10 -15.08
C ARG A 8 -21.39 -8.35 -14.59
N ARG A 9 -20.96 -9.60 -14.61
CA ARG A 9 -19.56 -9.95 -14.35
C ARG A 9 -18.69 -9.58 -15.55
N ILE A 10 -17.44 -9.19 -15.29
CA ILE A 10 -16.44 -8.94 -16.36
C ILE A 10 -16.13 -10.26 -17.09
N TYR A 11 -16.00 -11.34 -16.34
CA TYR A 11 -15.81 -12.70 -16.86
C TYR A 11 -17.06 -13.54 -16.60
N THR A 12 -17.48 -14.32 -17.59
CA THR A 12 -18.56 -15.31 -17.41
C THR A 12 -18.17 -16.31 -16.32
N LEU A 13 -19.16 -16.81 -15.59
CA LEU A 13 -18.92 -17.85 -14.59
C LEU A 13 -18.31 -19.10 -15.22
N GLY A 14 -17.14 -19.52 -14.72
CA GLY A 14 -16.36 -20.64 -15.25
C GLY A 14 -15.40 -20.28 -16.38
N GLU A 15 -15.44 -19.04 -16.87
CA GLU A 15 -14.53 -18.50 -17.90
C GLU A 15 -13.53 -17.49 -17.31
N GLU A 16 -13.38 -17.46 -15.99
CA GLU A 16 -12.39 -16.62 -15.33
C GLU A 16 -10.97 -17.09 -15.69
N PRO A 17 -10.01 -16.17 -15.84
CA PRO A 17 -8.65 -16.56 -16.13
C PRO A 17 -8.05 -17.48 -15.07
N PRO A 18 -7.21 -18.46 -15.46
CA PRO A 18 -6.67 -19.44 -14.55
C PRO A 18 -5.63 -18.83 -13.60
N THR A 19 -5.56 -19.32 -12.36
CA THR A 19 -4.60 -18.86 -11.35
C THR A 19 -3.17 -19.36 -11.57
N LEU A 20 -2.83 -19.86 -12.77
CA LEU A 20 -1.50 -20.39 -13.08
C LEU A 20 -0.44 -19.28 -13.18
N HIS A 21 -0.87 -18.02 -13.25
CA HIS A 21 0.01 -16.86 -13.41
C HIS A 21 0.29 -16.14 -12.10
N SER A 22 1.50 -15.58 -11.99
CA SER A 22 1.94 -14.89 -10.78
C SER A 22 1.40 -13.46 -10.71
N ILE A 23 0.96 -13.05 -9.52
CA ILE A 23 0.75 -11.63 -9.18
C ILE A 23 2.04 -11.10 -8.58
N SER A 24 2.72 -10.24 -9.33
CA SER A 24 3.81 -9.46 -8.80
C SER A 24 3.27 -8.29 -7.99
N TYR A 25 3.90 -8.05 -6.85
CA TYR A 25 3.64 -6.88 -6.02
C TYR A 25 4.96 -6.45 -5.41
N HIS A 26 5.03 -5.20 -5.00
CA HIS A 26 6.27 -4.55 -4.67
C HIS A 26 6.52 -4.59 -3.15
N THR A 27 6.92 -5.74 -2.59
CA THR A 27 7.48 -5.85 -1.22
C THR A 27 8.99 -5.94 -1.21
N CYS A 28 9.67 -5.24 -0.30
CA CYS A 28 11.14 -5.15 -0.25
C CYS A 28 11.60 -5.41 1.17
N TRP A 29 11.83 -6.68 1.50
CA TRP A 29 12.42 -7.05 2.78
C TRP A 29 13.77 -6.38 3.00
N THR A 30 14.56 -6.18 1.94
CA THR A 30 15.87 -5.52 2.02
C THR A 30 15.77 -4.05 2.40
N LEU A 31 14.76 -3.32 1.89
CA LEU A 31 14.54 -1.91 2.26
C LEU A 31 14.18 -1.78 3.75
N HIS A 32 13.30 -2.64 4.26
CA HIS A 32 12.95 -2.63 5.67
C HIS A 32 14.14 -3.02 6.57
N ALA A 33 14.91 -4.04 6.17
CA ALA A 33 16.12 -4.42 6.89
C ALA A 33 17.16 -3.28 6.92
N ALA A 34 17.34 -2.58 5.79
CA ALA A 34 18.19 -1.41 5.71
C ALA A 34 17.69 -0.29 6.63
N LEU A 35 16.38 -0.02 6.65
CA LEU A 35 15.78 0.98 7.53
C LEU A 35 16.03 0.66 9.01
N LYS A 36 15.75 -0.59 9.43
CA LYS A 36 15.93 -1.02 10.82
C LYS A 36 17.39 -0.99 11.27
N LYS A 37 18.33 -1.23 10.35
CA LYS A 37 19.78 -1.11 10.63
C LYS A 37 20.23 0.37 10.72
N ALA A 38 19.60 1.25 9.95
CA ALA A 38 20.01 2.64 9.78
C ALA A 38 19.50 3.57 10.90
N LEU A 39 18.36 3.27 11.49
CA LEU A 39 17.79 4.06 12.59
C LEU A 39 18.27 3.55 13.95
N HIS A 40 18.39 4.46 14.92
CA HIS A 40 18.52 4.07 16.32
C HIS A 40 17.20 3.50 16.86
N ASP A 41 17.26 2.72 17.93
CA ASP A 41 16.09 2.05 18.51
C ASP A 41 14.97 3.05 18.88
N ASP A 42 15.32 4.21 19.46
CA ASP A 42 14.35 5.25 19.80
C ASP A 42 13.71 5.88 18.55
N GLU A 43 14.49 6.10 17.50
CA GLU A 43 14.03 6.65 16.22
C GLU A 43 13.10 5.68 15.49
N TYR A 44 13.43 4.37 15.53
CA TYR A 44 12.63 3.32 14.92
C TYR A 44 11.30 3.12 15.65
N GLU A 45 11.30 3.10 16.99
CA GLU A 45 10.06 3.02 17.78
C GLU A 45 9.21 4.28 17.62
N GLU A 46 9.81 5.48 17.52
CA GLU A 46 9.06 6.71 17.20
C GLU A 46 8.37 6.62 15.82
N LEU A 47 9.07 6.13 14.80
CA LEU A 47 8.49 5.90 13.47
C LEU A 47 7.32 4.90 13.53
N LYS A 48 7.47 3.84 14.33
CA LYS A 48 6.47 2.79 14.52
C LYS A 48 5.23 3.27 15.28
N GLU A 49 5.37 4.26 16.16
CA GLU A 49 4.24 4.89 16.85
C GLU A 49 3.68 6.13 16.14
N SER A 50 4.28 6.54 15.01
CA SER A 50 3.74 7.61 14.15
C SER A 50 2.37 7.24 13.52
N LYS A 51 1.71 8.24 12.91
CA LYS A 51 0.46 8.04 12.15
C LYS A 51 0.60 7.09 10.96
N LEU A 52 1.83 6.82 10.51
CA LEU A 52 2.14 5.88 9.44
C LEU A 52 2.80 4.59 9.93
N GLY A 53 2.93 4.46 11.25
CA GLY A 53 3.50 3.30 11.93
C GLY A 53 2.77 1.99 11.63
N VAL A 54 1.51 2.04 11.17
CA VAL A 54 0.76 0.86 10.70
C VAL A 54 1.55 0.05 9.66
N PHE A 55 2.32 0.70 8.78
CA PHE A 55 3.11 0.01 7.77
C PHE A 55 4.34 -0.69 8.36
N ILE A 56 4.96 -0.09 9.37
CA ILE A 56 6.07 -0.71 10.11
C ILE A 56 5.55 -1.92 10.90
N LYS A 57 4.45 -1.76 11.63
CA LYS A 57 3.76 -2.83 12.38
C LYS A 57 3.34 -3.97 11.45
N PHE A 58 2.79 -3.65 10.28
CA PHE A 58 2.42 -4.63 9.26
C PHE A 58 3.62 -5.41 8.72
N GLN A 59 4.76 -4.76 8.55
CA GLN A 59 5.99 -5.41 8.09
C GLN A 59 6.53 -6.38 9.14
N GLU A 60 6.55 -5.97 10.41
CA GLU A 60 6.97 -6.81 11.54
C GLU A 60 6.05 -7.99 11.79
N LEU A 61 4.77 -7.88 11.40
CA LEU A 61 3.80 -8.96 11.48
C LEU A 61 4.21 -10.17 10.61
N GLY A 62 5.01 -9.96 9.57
CA GLY A 62 5.44 -11.02 8.67
C GLY A 62 4.30 -11.52 7.76
N PHE A 63 3.49 -10.59 7.24
CA PHE A 63 2.28 -10.92 6.48
C PHE A 63 2.53 -11.85 5.28
N ASP A 64 1.82 -12.97 5.25
CA ASP A 64 1.87 -13.99 4.22
C ASP A 64 0.89 -13.70 3.07
N TRP A 65 1.46 -13.36 1.91
CA TRP A 65 0.71 -13.07 0.69
C TRP A 65 0.07 -14.31 0.05
N ALA A 66 -1.22 -14.21 -0.25
CA ALA A 66 -2.05 -15.21 -0.90
C ALA A 66 -2.52 -14.69 -2.28
N SER A 67 -1.63 -14.76 -3.27
CA SER A 67 -1.91 -14.26 -4.63
C SER A 67 -3.16 -14.87 -5.26
N ARG A 68 -3.41 -16.17 -5.04
CA ARG A 68 -4.57 -16.87 -5.61
C ARG A 68 -5.89 -16.32 -5.10
N LEU A 69 -5.98 -15.99 -3.80
CA LEU A 69 -7.18 -15.39 -3.22
C LEU A 69 -7.50 -14.05 -3.89
N VAL A 70 -6.50 -13.19 -4.03
CA VAL A 70 -6.68 -11.90 -4.70
C VAL A 70 -7.01 -12.09 -6.18
N HIS A 71 -6.37 -13.04 -6.87
CA HIS A 71 -6.67 -13.36 -8.27
C HIS A 71 -8.14 -13.74 -8.46
N TYR A 72 -8.68 -14.63 -7.61
CA TYR A 72 -10.09 -15.04 -7.68
C TYR A 72 -11.03 -13.86 -7.51
N MET A 73 -10.77 -12.99 -6.53
CA MET A 73 -11.59 -11.81 -6.32
C MET A 73 -11.57 -10.86 -7.52
N LEU A 74 -10.42 -10.74 -8.20
CA LEU A 74 -10.31 -9.97 -9.43
C LEU A 74 -11.05 -10.63 -10.61
N GLY A 75 -11.08 -11.97 -10.68
CA GLY A 75 -11.86 -12.71 -11.69
C GLY A 75 -13.37 -12.66 -11.44
N PHE A 76 -13.78 -12.45 -10.19
CA PHE A 76 -15.19 -12.29 -9.80
C PHE A 76 -15.70 -10.86 -9.90
N GLN A 77 -14.93 -9.95 -10.50
CA GLN A 77 -15.32 -8.55 -10.63
C GLN A 77 -16.61 -8.36 -11.41
N LEU A 78 -17.41 -7.40 -10.93
CA LEU A 78 -18.54 -6.83 -11.63
C LEU A 78 -18.08 -5.67 -12.54
N ASP A 79 -18.68 -5.60 -13.73
CA ASP A 79 -18.50 -4.52 -14.69
C ASP A 79 -19.30 -3.30 -14.24
N ILE A 80 -18.58 -2.34 -13.65
CA ILE A 80 -19.15 -1.11 -13.08
C ILE A 80 -18.37 0.12 -13.57
N ASN A 81 -19.11 1.20 -13.82
CA ASN A 81 -18.54 2.46 -14.32
C ASN A 81 -17.82 3.29 -13.23
N LYS A 82 -17.88 2.87 -11.96
CA LYS A 82 -17.26 3.61 -10.85
C LYS A 82 -15.75 3.34 -10.79
N LYS A 83 -14.97 4.37 -11.13
CA LYS A 83 -13.49 4.30 -11.18
C LYS A 83 -12.83 3.88 -9.87
N TYR A 84 -13.37 4.31 -8.73
CA TYR A 84 -12.78 4.13 -7.40
C TYR A 84 -13.60 3.20 -6.50
N GLU A 85 -14.34 2.26 -7.10
CA GLU A 85 -14.95 1.15 -6.38
C GLU A 85 -14.66 -0.15 -7.13
N LEU A 86 -14.25 -1.19 -6.41
CA LEU A 86 -14.12 -2.54 -6.92
C LEU A 86 -15.27 -3.36 -6.33
N TRP A 87 -16.02 -4.06 -7.17
CA TRP A 87 -17.12 -4.92 -6.73
C TRP A 87 -16.82 -6.32 -7.24
N SER A 88 -16.95 -7.32 -6.38
CA SER A 88 -16.77 -8.73 -6.74
C SER A 88 -17.99 -9.52 -6.27
N LEU A 89 -18.41 -10.49 -7.07
CA LEU A 89 -19.53 -11.35 -6.72
C LEU A 89 -19.03 -12.58 -5.97
N VAL A 90 -19.45 -12.77 -4.73
CA VAL A 90 -19.13 -13.97 -3.94
C VAL A 90 -20.43 -14.70 -3.64
N GLY A 91 -20.61 -15.86 -4.26
CA GLY A 91 -21.92 -16.52 -4.25
C GLY A 91 -22.98 -15.61 -4.90
N PRO A 92 -24.13 -15.38 -4.25
CA PRO A 92 -25.14 -14.44 -4.74
C PRO A 92 -24.89 -12.98 -4.31
N GLU A 93 -23.90 -12.71 -3.43
CA GLU A 93 -23.74 -11.42 -2.77
C GLU A 93 -22.62 -10.59 -3.42
N PRO A 94 -22.89 -9.34 -3.84
CA PRO A 94 -21.85 -8.42 -4.26
C PRO A 94 -21.11 -7.86 -3.03
N VAL A 95 -19.80 -8.07 -2.98
CA VAL A 95 -18.94 -7.41 -2.00
C VAL A 95 -18.24 -6.21 -2.62
N ARG A 96 -18.12 -5.13 -1.85
CA ARG A 96 -17.56 -3.85 -2.30
C ARG A 96 -16.25 -3.54 -1.60
N PHE A 97 -15.30 -3.02 -2.37
CA PHE A 97 -14.08 -2.38 -1.91
C PHE A 97 -14.01 -0.95 -2.45
N SER A 98 -14.21 0.02 -1.58
CA SER A 98 -14.14 1.45 -1.89
C SER A 98 -13.11 2.15 -1.01
N LEU A 99 -13.00 3.46 -1.16
CA LEU A 99 -12.12 4.29 -0.33
C LEU A 99 -12.46 4.16 1.17
N LEU A 100 -13.72 3.96 1.52
CA LEU A 100 -14.15 3.80 2.92
C LEU A 100 -13.69 2.46 3.50
N GLU A 101 -13.81 1.36 2.74
CA GLU A 101 -13.27 0.08 3.19
C GLU A 101 -11.73 0.15 3.29
N PHE A 102 -11.06 0.79 2.34
CA PHE A 102 -9.60 0.96 2.41
C PHE A 102 -9.14 1.81 3.61
N GLU A 103 -9.89 2.86 3.95
CA GLU A 103 -9.70 3.65 5.18
C GLU A 103 -9.86 2.78 6.42
N HIS A 104 -10.98 2.08 6.53
CA HIS A 104 -11.25 1.20 7.67
C HIS A 104 -10.15 0.16 7.86
N LEU A 105 -9.68 -0.46 6.77
CA LEU A 105 -8.63 -1.48 6.79
C LEU A 105 -7.27 -0.95 7.24
N THR A 106 -6.92 0.28 6.88
CA THR A 106 -5.55 0.81 7.02
C THR A 106 -5.41 1.83 8.14
N GLY A 107 -6.50 2.46 8.59
CA GLY A 107 -6.49 3.53 9.58
C GLY A 107 -5.74 4.80 9.14
N LEU A 108 -5.47 4.96 7.85
CA LEU A 108 -4.75 6.12 7.30
C LEU A 108 -5.67 7.34 7.24
N ASN A 109 -5.08 8.54 7.32
CA ASN A 109 -5.86 9.77 7.27
C ASN A 109 -6.70 9.88 5.98
N TYR A 110 -8.01 10.12 6.17
CA TYR A 110 -9.05 10.26 5.15
C TYR A 110 -9.36 11.68 4.70
N GLU A 111 -8.87 12.68 5.42
CA GLU A 111 -9.20 14.08 5.19
C GLU A 111 -9.14 14.50 3.71
N TYR A 112 -10.04 15.41 3.34
CA TYR A 112 -10.07 15.95 2.00
C TYR A 112 -9.13 17.16 1.92
N ILE A 113 -8.36 17.22 0.84
CA ILE A 113 -7.59 18.41 0.45
C ILE A 113 -7.78 18.62 -1.06
N GLU A 114 -7.73 19.88 -1.50
CA GLU A 114 -7.93 20.24 -2.92
C GLU A 114 -6.79 19.70 -3.79
N ASP A 115 -5.52 19.98 -3.42
CA ASP A 115 -4.33 19.62 -4.21
C ASP A 115 -3.61 18.35 -3.70
N LEU A 116 -4.28 17.21 -3.82
CA LEU A 116 -3.77 15.90 -3.37
C LEU A 116 -2.49 15.42 -4.08
N GLN A 117 -2.25 15.86 -5.31
CA GLN A 117 -1.13 15.35 -6.14
C GLN A 117 0.06 16.30 -6.17
N ARG A 118 -0.18 17.57 -5.84
CA ARG A 118 0.80 18.66 -5.95
C ARG A 118 0.70 19.52 -4.70
N PRO A 119 0.98 18.96 -3.52
CA PRO A 119 1.03 19.77 -2.31
C PRO A 119 2.02 20.92 -2.53
N HIS A 120 1.61 22.13 -2.16
CA HIS A 120 2.49 23.28 -2.26
C HIS A 120 3.76 23.03 -1.43
N SER A 121 4.92 22.97 -2.09
CA SER A 121 6.23 22.82 -1.47
C SER A 121 7.13 23.92 -2.00
N VAL A 122 7.63 24.80 -1.12
CA VAL A 122 8.60 25.81 -1.54
C VAL A 122 9.97 25.15 -1.61
N VAL A 123 10.60 25.16 -2.79
CA VAL A 123 12.00 24.72 -2.93
C VAL A 123 12.88 25.73 -2.19
N ARG A 124 13.40 25.31 -1.03
CA ARG A 124 14.31 26.08 -0.18
C ARG A 124 15.69 25.44 -0.21
N LYS A 125 16.73 26.19 0.17
CA LYS A 125 18.10 25.69 0.27
C LYS A 125 18.20 24.38 1.06
N VAL A 126 17.44 24.26 2.15
CA VAL A 126 17.38 23.05 2.99
C VAL A 126 16.88 21.82 2.22
N LEU A 127 15.88 22.00 1.34
CA LEU A 127 15.39 20.92 0.47
C LEU A 127 16.47 20.50 -0.52
N THR A 128 17.12 21.45 -1.19
CA THR A 128 18.20 21.14 -2.13
C THR A 128 19.33 20.35 -1.45
N SER A 129 19.77 20.80 -0.27
CA SER A 129 20.81 20.09 0.50
C SER A 129 20.38 18.68 0.92
N PHE A 130 19.14 18.47 1.33
CA PHE A 130 18.65 17.13 1.66
C PHE A 130 18.59 16.21 0.41
N TRP A 131 18.18 16.74 -0.75
CA TRP A 131 18.19 15.98 -2.01
C TRP A 131 19.61 15.60 -2.45
N GLU A 132 20.58 16.50 -2.27
CA GLU A 132 22.00 16.21 -2.50
C GLU A 132 22.50 15.08 -1.57
N MET A 133 22.10 15.08 -0.29
CA MET A 133 22.42 14.00 0.64
C MET A 133 21.85 12.64 0.17
N LEU A 134 20.63 12.63 -0.38
CA LEU A 134 20.03 11.44 -1.00
C LEU A 134 20.76 11.01 -2.28
N GLY A 135 21.53 11.90 -2.92
CA GLY A 135 22.16 11.66 -4.21
C GLY A 135 21.20 11.76 -5.39
N VAL A 136 20.13 12.56 -5.25
CA VAL A 136 19.03 12.64 -6.22
C VAL A 136 18.90 14.07 -6.74
N HIS A 137 18.65 14.21 -8.04
CA HIS A 137 18.40 15.53 -8.63
C HIS A 137 17.16 16.18 -7.98
N VAL A 138 17.21 17.48 -7.70
CA VAL A 138 16.15 18.18 -6.95
C VAL A 138 14.76 18.02 -7.56
N GLU A 139 14.65 17.94 -8.88
CA GLU A 139 13.39 17.74 -9.62
C GLU A 139 12.93 16.28 -9.76
N ALA A 140 13.67 15.33 -9.19
CA ALA A 140 13.32 13.90 -9.16
C ALA A 140 12.97 13.47 -7.73
N GLY A 141 12.04 12.52 -7.60
CA GLY A 141 11.83 11.81 -6.34
C GLY A 141 12.79 10.63 -6.24
N PRO A 142 13.27 10.27 -5.04
CA PRO A 142 14.20 9.16 -4.88
C PRO A 142 13.52 7.82 -5.25
N SER A 143 14.23 6.96 -5.96
CA SER A 143 13.88 5.56 -6.21
C SER A 143 14.15 4.69 -4.97
N THR A 144 13.67 3.44 -4.97
CA THR A 144 13.97 2.52 -3.86
C THR A 144 15.47 2.27 -3.71
N GLN A 145 16.21 2.23 -4.83
CA GLN A 145 17.65 2.04 -4.84
C GLN A 145 18.40 3.20 -4.18
N GLU A 146 18.03 4.44 -4.54
CA GLU A 146 18.64 5.64 -3.96
C GLU A 146 18.32 5.76 -2.46
N ILE A 147 17.11 5.37 -2.04
CA ILE A 147 16.75 5.32 -0.61
C ILE A 147 17.64 4.32 0.15
N ILE A 148 17.86 3.11 -0.39
CA ILE A 148 18.74 2.12 0.24
C ILE A 148 20.17 2.63 0.33
N ALA A 149 20.70 3.20 -0.77
CA ALA A 149 22.02 3.79 -0.77
C ALA A 149 22.15 4.98 0.21
N ALA A 150 21.08 5.73 0.45
CA ALA A 150 21.05 6.78 1.47
C ALA A 150 21.04 6.19 2.88
N LEU A 151 20.25 5.14 3.15
CA LEU A 151 20.20 4.44 4.44
C LEU A 151 21.57 3.87 4.82
N GLU A 152 22.31 3.33 3.86
CA GLU A 152 23.68 2.83 4.07
C GLU A 152 24.70 3.92 4.43
N ARG A 153 24.42 5.18 4.09
CA ARG A 153 25.32 6.33 4.30
C ARG A 153 24.88 7.25 5.44
N CYS A 154 23.75 6.97 6.10
CA CYS A 154 23.10 7.92 7.02
C CYS A 154 23.57 7.86 8.48
N GLU A 155 24.55 7.03 8.82
CA GLU A 155 25.10 6.91 10.19
C GLU A 155 25.54 8.27 10.75
N GLY A 156 26.24 9.08 9.94
CA GLY A 156 26.68 10.42 10.34
C GLY A 156 25.65 11.54 10.17
N TRP A 157 24.40 11.24 9.79
CA TRP A 157 23.38 12.27 9.56
C TRP A 157 22.80 12.78 10.89
N SER A 158 22.11 13.92 10.84
CA SER A 158 21.35 14.38 12.01
C SER A 158 20.17 13.45 12.29
N ARG A 159 19.70 13.41 13.54
CA ARG A 159 18.48 12.67 13.93
C ARG A 159 17.28 13.07 13.06
N ASP A 160 17.13 14.37 12.81
CA ASP A 160 16.05 14.88 11.98
C ASP A 160 16.17 14.41 10.53
N ASP A 161 17.37 14.38 9.95
CA ASP A 161 17.56 13.92 8.57
C ASP A 161 17.37 12.41 8.41
N ARG A 162 17.77 11.61 9.42
CA ARG A 162 17.44 10.17 9.47
C ARG A 162 15.94 9.95 9.53
N LYS A 163 15.21 10.72 10.35
CA LYS A 163 13.73 10.68 10.36
C LYS A 163 13.12 11.08 9.03
N ARG A 164 13.62 12.15 8.38
CA ARG A 164 13.20 12.54 7.03
C ARG A 164 13.46 11.46 6.00
N LEU A 165 14.53 10.68 6.14
CA LEU A 165 14.87 9.54 5.28
C LEU A 165 13.99 8.30 5.53
N ALA A 166 13.46 8.14 6.75
CA ALA A 166 12.58 7.02 7.09
C ALA A 166 11.23 7.06 6.37
N TYR A 167 10.62 8.24 6.23
CA TYR A 167 9.31 8.39 5.57
C TYR A 167 9.27 8.02 4.08
N PRO A 168 10.29 8.34 3.25
CA PRO A 168 10.44 7.84 1.89
C PRO A 168 10.36 6.31 1.78
N VAL A 169 10.82 5.57 2.79
CA VAL A 169 10.70 4.09 2.82
C VAL A 169 9.23 3.67 2.85
N ILE A 170 8.43 4.30 3.72
CA ILE A 170 6.99 4.03 3.80
C ILE A 170 6.31 4.44 2.48
N PHE A 171 6.65 5.63 1.97
CA PHE A 171 6.06 6.19 0.76
C PHE A 171 6.30 5.32 -0.47
N THR A 172 7.56 4.99 -0.75
CA THR A 172 7.93 4.20 -1.93
C THR A 172 7.32 2.80 -1.87
N ARG A 173 7.17 2.23 -0.66
CA ARG A 173 6.84 0.82 -0.53
C ARG A 173 5.38 0.48 -0.35
N TYR A 174 4.65 1.27 0.43
CA TYR A 174 3.26 0.96 0.74
C TYR A 174 2.30 1.94 0.06
N ILE A 175 2.64 3.22 0.00
CA ILE A 175 1.76 4.23 -0.60
C ILE A 175 1.83 4.16 -2.13
N GLU A 176 3.03 4.23 -2.70
CA GLU A 176 3.22 4.08 -4.15
C GLU A 176 3.35 2.62 -4.56
N GLY A 177 4.11 1.83 -3.78
CA GLY A 177 4.34 0.41 -4.01
C GLY A 177 4.64 0.11 -5.47
N ARG A 178 5.69 0.74 -6.05
CA ARG A 178 6.07 0.62 -7.46
C ARG A 178 7.34 -0.21 -7.65
N LYS A 179 7.69 -0.48 -8.92
CA LYS A 179 8.96 -1.13 -9.30
C LYS A 179 10.14 -0.40 -8.67
N TYR A 180 11.16 -1.17 -8.30
CA TYR A 180 12.32 -0.71 -7.54
C TYR A 180 13.06 0.48 -8.17
N SER A 181 13.12 0.51 -9.51
CA SER A 181 13.79 1.56 -10.30
C SER A 181 12.91 2.76 -10.62
N THR A 182 11.61 2.72 -10.32
CA THR A 182 10.71 3.83 -10.63
C THR A 182 10.94 4.96 -9.61
N PRO A 183 11.31 6.17 -10.07
CA PRO A 183 11.40 7.34 -9.20
C PRO A 183 10.06 7.62 -8.54
N THR A 184 10.10 8.00 -7.26
CA THR A 184 8.89 8.40 -6.56
C THR A 184 8.35 9.74 -7.08
N ARG A 185 7.07 10.04 -6.86
CA ARG A 185 6.52 11.36 -7.22
C ARG A 185 7.18 12.45 -6.37
N VAL A 186 8.02 13.27 -7.01
CA VAL A 186 8.79 14.34 -6.35
C VAL A 186 7.91 15.29 -5.52
N SER A 187 6.72 15.65 -6.02
CA SER A 187 5.81 16.56 -5.32
C SER A 187 5.38 16.04 -3.96
N LEU A 188 5.10 14.74 -3.85
CA LEU A 188 4.71 14.09 -2.60
C LEU A 188 5.92 13.73 -1.75
N ALA A 189 7.02 13.29 -2.37
CA ALA A 189 8.26 13.00 -1.65
C ALA A 189 8.82 14.22 -0.92
N ARG A 190 8.65 15.44 -1.49
CA ARG A 190 9.06 16.70 -0.86
C ARG A 190 8.36 17.04 0.46
N LEU A 191 7.22 16.41 0.76
CA LEU A 191 6.54 16.59 2.05
C LEU A 191 7.38 16.15 3.24
N VAL A 192 8.41 15.31 3.06
CA VAL A 192 9.30 14.87 4.15
C VAL A 192 10.06 16.02 4.78
N MET A 193 10.15 17.17 4.10
CA MET A 193 10.70 18.39 4.69
C MET A 193 9.78 19.01 5.77
N GLU A 194 8.51 18.62 5.81
CA GLU A 194 7.47 19.05 6.75
C GLU A 194 6.84 17.81 7.41
N LEU A 195 7.56 17.14 8.31
CA LEU A 195 7.18 15.82 8.86
C LEU A 195 5.76 15.75 9.44
N GLU A 196 5.34 16.78 10.19
CA GLU A 196 3.98 16.84 10.74
C GLU A 196 2.91 16.83 9.63
N ARG A 197 3.16 17.59 8.56
CA ARG A 197 2.30 17.62 7.37
C ARG A 197 2.37 16.30 6.60
N PHE A 198 3.54 15.66 6.56
CA PHE A 198 3.69 14.33 5.97
C PHE A 198 2.83 13.32 6.72
N GLU A 199 2.96 13.21 8.04
CA GLU A 199 2.20 12.24 8.85
C GLU A 199 0.69 12.46 8.81
N THR A 200 0.26 13.72 8.69
CA THR A 200 -1.15 14.10 8.59
C THR A 200 -1.66 14.18 7.16
N TYR A 201 -0.84 13.91 6.15
CA TYR A 201 -1.30 13.97 4.76
C TYR A 201 -2.38 12.89 4.51
N PRO A 202 -3.38 13.12 3.65
CA PRO A 202 -4.47 12.17 3.41
C PRO A 202 -4.03 10.99 2.53
N TRP A 203 -3.13 10.19 3.08
CA TRP A 203 -2.48 9.07 2.40
C TRP A 203 -3.46 7.98 1.99
N VAL A 204 -4.61 7.85 2.65
CA VAL A 204 -5.63 6.89 2.24
C VAL A 204 -6.07 7.15 0.79
N ARG A 205 -6.24 8.42 0.41
CA ARG A 205 -6.66 8.82 -0.93
C ARG A 205 -5.56 8.59 -1.96
N VAL A 206 -4.31 8.89 -1.58
CA VAL A 206 -3.14 8.69 -2.46
C VAL A 206 -2.92 7.21 -2.71
N ALA A 207 -2.82 6.39 -1.65
CA ALA A 207 -2.55 4.97 -1.72
C ALA A 207 -3.70 4.22 -2.40
N PHE A 208 -4.96 4.54 -2.06
CA PHE A 208 -6.12 3.93 -2.70
C PHE A 208 -6.19 4.25 -4.20
N LYS A 209 -5.91 5.51 -4.58
CA LYS A 209 -5.84 5.89 -6.00
C LYS A 209 -4.79 5.07 -6.75
N VAL A 210 -3.59 4.91 -6.19
CA VAL A 210 -2.52 4.12 -6.80
C VAL A 210 -2.94 2.65 -6.96
N LEU A 211 -3.55 2.07 -5.92
CA LEU A 211 -4.05 0.69 -5.96
C LEU A 211 -5.15 0.52 -7.02
N MET A 212 -6.15 1.41 -7.03
CA MET A 212 -7.27 1.34 -7.97
C MET A 212 -6.84 1.56 -9.42
N ASP A 213 -5.97 2.54 -9.69
CA ASP A 213 -5.38 2.72 -11.02
C ASP A 213 -4.56 1.47 -11.45
N SER A 214 -4.06 0.70 -10.48
CA SER A 214 -3.37 -0.56 -10.74
C SER A 214 -4.28 -1.78 -10.91
N VAL A 215 -5.51 -1.76 -10.43
CA VAL A 215 -6.40 -2.94 -10.45
C VAL A 215 -7.50 -2.80 -11.49
N LYS A 216 -8.06 -1.59 -11.67
CA LYS A 216 -9.19 -1.40 -12.58
C LYS A 216 -8.81 -1.63 -14.04
N GLY A 217 -9.61 -2.44 -14.72
CA GLY A 217 -9.38 -2.82 -16.12
C GLY A 217 -8.08 -3.59 -16.34
N ARG A 218 -7.47 -4.13 -15.27
CA ARG A 218 -6.26 -4.95 -15.38
C ARG A 218 -6.60 -6.25 -16.09
N ASP A 219 -5.88 -6.54 -17.17
CA ASP A 219 -5.88 -7.88 -17.75
C ASP A 219 -5.19 -8.85 -16.78
N ILE A 220 -5.97 -9.82 -16.28
CA ILE A 220 -5.50 -10.85 -15.36
C ILE A 220 -5.24 -12.20 -16.05
N SER A 221 -5.28 -12.25 -17.39
CA SER A 221 -5.07 -13.49 -18.16
C SER A 221 -3.65 -14.04 -18.11
N GLY A 222 -2.66 -13.19 -17.83
CA GLY A 222 -1.24 -13.55 -17.72
C GLY A 222 -0.63 -13.16 -16.38
N CYS A 223 0.70 -13.06 -16.33
CA CYS A 223 1.39 -12.49 -15.17
C CYS A 223 1.16 -10.97 -15.14
N TYR A 224 0.73 -10.43 -14.01
CA TYR A 224 0.49 -9.00 -13.86
C TYR A 224 1.07 -8.46 -12.56
N THR A 225 1.16 -7.13 -12.49
CA THR A 225 1.68 -6.42 -11.33
C THR A 225 0.59 -5.54 -10.71
N ILE A 226 0.47 -5.59 -9.39
CA ILE A 226 -0.35 -4.66 -8.61
C ILE A 226 0.59 -3.67 -7.90
N ASN A 227 0.44 -2.39 -8.22
CA ASN A 227 1.10 -1.28 -7.53
C ASN A 227 0.29 -0.84 -6.30
N GLY A 228 0.92 -0.11 -5.40
CA GLY A 228 0.34 0.35 -4.15
C GLY A 228 0.25 -0.79 -3.12
N PHE A 229 -0.61 -0.61 -2.12
CA PHE A 229 -0.72 -1.56 -1.01
C PHE A 229 -1.62 -2.77 -1.34
N ALA A 230 -1.12 -3.67 -2.19
CA ALA A 230 -1.87 -4.82 -2.70
C ALA A 230 -2.42 -5.75 -1.59
N GLN A 231 -1.74 -5.84 -0.45
CA GLN A 231 -2.14 -6.66 0.70
C GLN A 231 -3.48 -6.24 1.30
N ALA A 232 -3.89 -4.97 1.12
CA ALA A 232 -5.21 -4.51 1.52
C ALA A 232 -6.34 -5.26 0.80
N LEU A 233 -6.13 -5.75 -0.43
CA LEU A 233 -7.11 -6.58 -1.13
C LEU A 233 -7.29 -7.94 -0.45
N GLN A 234 -6.20 -8.56 0.03
CA GLN A 234 -6.28 -9.84 0.73
C GLN A 234 -6.98 -9.69 2.09
N VAL A 235 -6.63 -8.65 2.84
CA VAL A 235 -7.28 -8.37 4.13
C VAL A 235 -8.74 -7.97 3.93
N TRP A 236 -9.07 -7.20 2.89
CA TRP A 236 -10.45 -6.91 2.53
C TRP A 236 -11.28 -8.19 2.43
N VAL A 237 -10.78 -9.21 1.72
CA VAL A 237 -11.47 -10.50 1.59
C VAL A 237 -11.69 -11.17 2.94
N TYR A 238 -10.68 -11.16 3.82
CA TYR A 238 -10.83 -11.70 5.17
C TYR A 238 -11.88 -10.95 6.00
N THR A 239 -12.02 -9.64 5.79
CA THR A 239 -13.03 -8.82 6.49
C THR A 239 -14.45 -9.01 5.95
N VAL A 240 -14.62 -9.14 4.63
CA VAL A 240 -15.96 -9.32 4.02
C VAL A 240 -16.43 -10.76 4.04
N LEU A 241 -15.52 -11.74 4.15
CA LEU A 241 -15.82 -13.17 4.25
C LEU A 241 -15.24 -13.71 5.57
N PRO A 242 -15.90 -13.50 6.72
CA PRO A 242 -15.33 -13.78 8.04
C PRO A 242 -14.98 -15.26 8.26
N GLU A 243 -15.74 -16.20 7.69
CA GLU A 243 -15.41 -17.63 7.76
C GLU A 243 -14.12 -17.96 7.02
N LEU A 244 -13.90 -17.35 5.84
CA LEU A 244 -12.66 -17.47 5.09
C LEU A 244 -11.51 -16.80 5.84
N GLY A 245 -11.73 -15.61 6.40
CA GLY A 245 -10.77 -14.90 7.25
C GLY A 245 -10.36 -15.71 8.49
N ALA A 246 -11.30 -16.36 9.16
CA ALA A 246 -11.01 -17.22 10.32
C ALA A 246 -10.21 -18.47 9.93
N THR A 247 -10.54 -19.07 8.79
CA THR A 247 -9.92 -20.34 8.35
C THR A 247 -8.55 -20.15 7.69
N PHE A 248 -8.39 -19.08 6.92
CA PHE A 248 -7.23 -18.86 6.06
C PHE A 248 -6.50 -17.53 6.28
N GLY A 249 -7.07 -16.62 7.07
CA GLY A 249 -6.44 -15.33 7.37
C GLY A 249 -5.42 -15.39 8.50
N ASN A 250 -5.35 -16.49 9.26
CA ASN A 250 -4.53 -16.60 10.47
C ASN A 250 -4.73 -15.38 11.39
N PRO A 251 -5.96 -15.17 11.91
CA PRO A 251 -6.28 -14.00 12.71
C PRO A 251 -5.46 -13.96 14.00
N LEU A 252 -5.02 -12.77 14.39
CA LEU A 252 -4.37 -12.54 15.67
C LEU A 252 -5.41 -12.47 16.79
N PRO A 253 -5.01 -12.83 18.03
CA PRO A 253 -5.85 -12.60 19.20
C PRO A 253 -6.25 -11.13 19.33
N ASN A 254 -7.43 -10.88 19.90
CA ASN A 254 -7.96 -9.56 20.27
C ASN A 254 -8.33 -8.62 19.11
N ASN A 255 -8.42 -9.10 17.86
CA ASN A 255 -8.84 -8.30 16.70
C ASN A 255 -8.14 -6.93 16.63
N GLN A 256 -6.81 -6.95 16.50
CA GLN A 256 -6.01 -5.71 16.43
C GLN A 256 -6.57 -4.73 15.39
N SER A 257 -6.64 -3.46 15.77
CA SER A 257 -7.03 -2.38 14.87
C SER A 257 -5.78 -1.64 14.37
N PRO A 258 -5.72 -1.22 13.10
CA PRO A 258 -6.73 -1.44 12.06
C PRO A 258 -6.65 -2.88 11.47
N PRO A 259 -7.68 -3.36 10.76
CA PRO A 259 -7.79 -4.75 10.27
C PRO A 259 -6.59 -5.27 9.48
N ILE A 260 -5.80 -4.40 8.83
CA ILE A 260 -4.54 -4.81 8.19
C ILE A 260 -3.55 -5.47 9.16
N LEU A 261 -3.64 -5.19 10.45
CA LEU A 261 -2.85 -5.80 11.52
C LEU A 261 -3.54 -7.01 12.18
N ALA A 262 -4.79 -7.30 11.84
CA ALA A 262 -5.56 -8.36 12.47
C ALA A 262 -5.24 -9.76 11.92
N TYR A 263 -4.56 -9.87 10.78
CA TYR A 263 -4.33 -11.12 10.06
C TYR A 263 -2.87 -11.30 9.71
N LYS A 264 -2.30 -12.47 10.00
CA LYS A 264 -0.97 -12.83 9.47
C LYS A 264 -1.01 -13.25 8.00
N GLY A 265 -2.19 -13.56 7.47
CA GLY A 265 -2.34 -14.18 6.16
C GLY A 265 -1.82 -15.62 6.17
N ARG A 266 -2.03 -16.33 5.05
CA ARG A 266 -1.55 -17.69 4.87
C ARG A 266 -1.08 -17.86 3.44
N LYS A 267 0.16 -18.32 3.27
CA LYS A 267 0.74 -18.54 1.95
C LYS A 267 -0.04 -19.64 1.21
N GLY A 268 -0.69 -19.26 0.12
CA GLY A 268 -1.56 -20.14 -0.65
C GLY A 268 -0.77 -21.20 -1.42
N ARG A 269 -0.61 -22.39 -0.86
CA ARG A 269 -0.45 -23.63 -1.65
C ARG A 269 -1.76 -24.44 -1.76
N TYR A 270 -2.77 -24.13 -0.93
CA TYR A 270 -4.01 -24.90 -0.79
C TYR A 270 -5.30 -24.06 -0.90
N LEU A 271 -5.19 -22.79 -1.27
CA LEU A 271 -6.28 -21.94 -1.75
C LEU A 271 -6.08 -21.72 -3.23
#